data_AF-A0A7S3DWV7-F1
#
_entry.id   AF-A0A7S3DWV7-F1
#
_cell.length_a   1.000
_cell.length_b   1.000
_cell.length_c   1.000
_cell.angle_alpha   90.00
_cell.angle_beta   90.00
_cell.angle_gamma   90.00
#
_symmetry.space_group_name_H-M   'P 1'
#
loop_
_entity.id
_entity.type
_entity.pdbx_description
1 polymer ?
#
loop_
_entity_poly.entity_id
_entity_poly.type
_entity_poly.pdbx_seq_one_letter_code
_entity_poly.pdbx_strand_id
1 'polypeptide(L)'
;MGSSADETKSHGFMWYVGLFQASCFSLVYFVAPFYILSCLVIFVMTGVAAVNKVETSFSLYWVLAYVSPMLLSTIVPPIAMPTVLSLLKPMTYYFDSFEMIHERENWYEELVEKQSANYMLACQPHGVLSYVGIMSAVVAPPAVQGKLPTAVADAVLHTPILKHVMGIFGLISASKKSLIKTMTKNKGVQGTVVLYVGGLAELFLSDENEERLYLKNRKGFIKLSLQTGVDIVPIYMFGNTTVLSVM
;
A
#
# COMPACT_ATOMS: atom_id res chain seq x y z
N MET A 1 18.51 -4.48 38.16
CA MET A 1 19.45 -4.77 37.06
C MET A 1 19.09 -6.06 36.32
N GLY A 2 17.81 -6.26 35.95
CA GLY A 2 17.34 -7.50 35.32
C GLY A 2 16.53 -7.33 34.03
N SER A 3 16.32 -6.12 33.49
CA SER A 3 15.44 -5.93 32.32
C SER A 3 16.16 -5.92 30.97
N SER A 4 17.45 -5.58 30.91
CA SER A 4 18.13 -5.34 29.61
C SER A 4 18.34 -6.61 28.78
N ALA A 5 18.50 -7.78 29.41
CA ALA A 5 18.74 -9.05 28.73
C ALA A 5 17.44 -9.70 28.19
N ASP A 6 16.30 -9.40 28.81
CA ASP A 6 14.99 -9.90 28.38
C ASP A 6 14.40 -9.01 27.27
N GLU A 7 14.62 -7.69 27.37
CA GLU A 7 14.31 -6.72 26.32
C GLU A 7 15.09 -7.00 25.02
N THR A 8 16.38 -7.33 25.10
CA THR A 8 17.18 -7.66 23.91
C THR A 8 16.77 -8.98 23.26
N LYS A 9 16.39 -10.00 24.05
CA LYS A 9 15.87 -11.27 23.50
C LYS A 9 14.51 -11.10 22.83
N SER A 10 13.63 -10.32 23.46
CA SER A 10 12.31 -9.97 22.91
C SER A 10 12.45 -9.18 21.59
N HIS A 11 13.36 -8.21 21.55
CA HIS A 11 13.69 -7.45 20.34
C HIS A 11 14.21 -8.37 19.22
N GLY A 12 15.16 -9.27 19.54
CA GLY A 12 15.71 -10.21 18.56
C GLY A 12 14.64 -11.13 17.96
N PHE A 13 13.72 -11.65 18.76
CA PHE A 13 12.60 -12.44 18.23
C PHE A 13 11.66 -11.61 17.35
N MET A 14 11.28 -10.40 17.78
CA MET A 14 10.40 -9.51 17.02
C MET A 14 11.03 -9.05 15.70
N TRP A 15 12.35 -8.89 15.65
CA TRP A 15 13.09 -8.61 14.42
C TRP A 15 12.87 -9.71 13.37
N TYR A 16 12.99 -10.99 13.75
CA TYR A 16 12.74 -12.11 12.82
C TYR A 16 11.29 -12.18 12.37
N VAL A 17 10.34 -11.89 13.27
CA VAL A 17 8.92 -11.81 12.90
C VAL A 17 8.70 -10.66 11.91
N GLY A 18 9.29 -9.50 12.16
CA GLY A 18 9.24 -8.35 11.26
C GLY A 18 9.84 -8.63 9.90
N LEU A 19 11.02 -9.26 9.85
CA LEU A 19 11.69 -9.67 8.62
C LEU A 19 10.78 -10.61 7.82
N PHE A 20 10.19 -11.61 8.48
CA PHE A 20 9.30 -12.56 7.85
C PHE A 20 8.05 -11.86 7.27
N GLN A 21 7.46 -10.92 8.03
CA GLN A 21 6.31 -10.14 7.57
C GLN A 21 6.64 -9.25 6.37
N ALA A 22 7.74 -8.49 6.43
CA ALA A 22 8.20 -7.63 5.34
C ALA A 22 8.54 -8.46 4.08
N SER A 23 9.20 -9.61 4.27
CA SER A 23 9.52 -10.55 3.19
C SER A 23 8.26 -11.09 2.53
N CYS A 24 7.28 -11.58 3.32
CA CYS A 24 6.00 -12.05 2.80
C CYS A 24 5.26 -10.96 2.03
N PHE A 25 5.25 -9.73 2.56
CA PHE A 25 4.61 -8.59 1.92
C PHE A 25 5.25 -8.24 0.58
N SER A 26 6.59 -8.18 0.52
CA SER A 26 7.34 -7.93 -0.72
C SER A 26 7.15 -9.04 -1.75
N LEU A 27 7.17 -10.28 -1.30
CA LEU A 27 7.11 -11.44 -2.17
C LEU A 27 5.82 -11.46 -3.01
N VAL A 28 4.72 -10.93 -2.49
CA VAL A 28 3.46 -10.80 -3.24
C VAL A 28 3.63 -10.03 -4.55
N TYR A 29 4.45 -8.97 -4.57
CA TYR A 29 4.67 -8.17 -5.78
C TYR A 29 5.37 -8.97 -6.89
N PHE A 30 6.17 -9.97 -6.51
CA PHE A 30 6.86 -10.85 -7.45
C PHE A 30 6.02 -12.08 -7.79
N VAL A 31 5.47 -12.76 -6.78
CA VAL A 31 4.75 -14.04 -6.96
C VAL A 31 3.39 -13.85 -7.64
N ALA A 32 2.65 -12.79 -7.33
CA ALA A 32 1.31 -12.61 -7.89
C ALA A 32 1.32 -12.51 -9.43
N PRO A 33 2.20 -11.70 -10.09
CA PRO A 33 2.32 -11.70 -11.54
C PRO A 33 2.62 -13.07 -12.15
N PHE A 34 3.58 -13.83 -11.60
CA PHE A 34 3.91 -15.17 -12.11
C PHE A 34 2.76 -16.15 -11.93
N TYR A 35 2.08 -16.10 -10.79
CA TYR A 35 0.91 -16.92 -10.55
C TYR A 35 -0.23 -16.58 -11.54
N ILE A 36 -0.56 -15.30 -11.72
CA ILE A 36 -1.56 -14.86 -12.71
C ILE A 36 -1.19 -15.34 -14.12
N LEU A 37 0.07 -15.15 -14.51
CA LEU A 37 0.56 -15.61 -15.82
C LEU A 37 0.41 -17.13 -15.97
N SER A 38 0.76 -17.91 -14.95
CA SER A 38 0.60 -19.36 -14.96
C SER A 38 -0.88 -19.78 -15.07
N CYS A 39 -1.80 -19.09 -14.38
CA CYS A 39 -3.23 -19.33 -14.51
C CYS A 39 -3.72 -19.08 -15.94
N LEU A 40 -3.28 -17.98 -16.57
CA LEU A 40 -3.65 -17.64 -17.95
C LEU A 40 -3.12 -18.69 -18.93
N VAL A 41 -1.86 -19.11 -18.79
CA VAL A 41 -1.24 -20.14 -19.64
C VAL A 41 -1.98 -21.46 -19.50
N ILE A 42 -2.23 -21.93 -18.28
CA ILE A 42 -2.95 -23.20 -18.05
C ILE A 42 -4.37 -23.13 -18.61
N PHE A 43 -5.07 -22.01 -18.41
CA PHE A 43 -6.41 -21.80 -18.93
C PHE A 43 -6.45 -21.87 -20.46
N VAL A 44 -5.53 -21.16 -21.15
CA VAL A 44 -5.42 -21.17 -22.61
C VAL A 44 -5.05 -22.56 -23.13
N MET A 45 -4.03 -23.20 -22.55
CA MET A 45 -3.58 -24.53 -22.97
C MET A 45 -4.69 -25.58 -22.82
N THR A 46 -5.44 -25.53 -21.72
CA THR A 46 -6.58 -26.44 -21.48
C THR A 46 -7.71 -26.17 -22.48
N GLY A 47 -7.99 -24.90 -22.80
CA GLY A 47 -8.98 -24.53 -23.81
C GLY A 47 -8.60 -25.00 -25.21
N VAL A 48 -7.34 -24.82 -25.62
CA VAL A 48 -6.82 -25.29 -26.91
C VAL A 48 -6.86 -26.82 -27.00
N ALA A 49 -6.46 -27.53 -25.94
CA ALA A 49 -6.53 -28.99 -25.91
C ALA A 49 -7.96 -29.49 -26.02
N ALA A 50 -8.92 -28.85 -25.34
CA ALA A 50 -10.34 -29.17 -25.42
C ALA A 50 -10.89 -28.99 -26.85
N VAL A 51 -10.53 -27.90 -27.54
CA VAL A 51 -10.95 -27.64 -28.94
C VAL A 51 -10.36 -28.69 -29.90
N ASN A 52 -9.09 -29.07 -29.70
CA ASN A 52 -8.40 -30.03 -30.56
C ASN A 52 -8.62 -31.50 -30.15
N LYS A 53 -9.43 -31.76 -29.11
CA LYS A 53 -9.67 -33.10 -28.55
C LYS A 53 -8.38 -33.82 -28.15
N VAL A 54 -7.39 -33.08 -27.66
CA VAL A 54 -6.12 -33.60 -27.14
C VAL A 54 -6.26 -33.87 -25.64
N GLU A 55 -5.82 -35.04 -25.17
CA GLU A 55 -5.79 -35.33 -23.74
C GLU A 55 -4.79 -34.43 -23.00
N THR A 56 -5.23 -33.86 -21.88
CA THR A 56 -4.39 -33.03 -21.01
C THR A 56 -3.87 -33.83 -19.83
N SER A 57 -2.62 -33.55 -19.42
CA SER A 57 -2.02 -34.18 -18.23
C SER A 57 -2.72 -33.81 -16.91
N PHE A 58 -3.48 -32.71 -16.89
CA PHE A 58 -4.25 -32.26 -15.73
C PHE A 58 -5.75 -32.41 -16.00
N SER A 59 -6.48 -32.87 -14.98
CA SER A 59 -7.95 -32.88 -15.04
C SER A 59 -8.51 -31.46 -14.95
N LEU A 60 -9.68 -31.24 -15.57
CA LEU A 60 -10.38 -29.95 -15.51
C LEU A 60 -10.61 -29.48 -14.06
N TYR A 61 -10.87 -30.41 -13.14
CA TYR A 61 -11.01 -30.12 -11.72
C TYR A 61 -9.77 -29.40 -11.14
N TRP A 62 -8.56 -29.93 -11.38
CA TRP A 62 -7.33 -29.34 -10.86
C TRP A 62 -7.02 -27.99 -11.50
N VAL A 63 -7.31 -27.84 -12.79
CA VAL A 63 -7.18 -26.56 -13.50
C VAL A 63 -8.10 -25.51 -12.87
N LEU A 64 -9.38 -25.85 -12.65
CA LEU A 64 -10.34 -24.94 -12.03
C LEU A 64 -9.96 -24.63 -10.58
N ALA A 65 -9.53 -25.63 -9.80
CA ALA A 65 -9.05 -25.42 -8.44
C ALA A 65 -7.86 -24.45 -8.42
N TYR A 66 -6.88 -24.63 -9.32
CA TYR A 66 -5.70 -23.78 -9.41
C TYR A 66 -6.01 -22.34 -9.84
N VAL A 67 -6.94 -22.15 -10.78
CA VAL A 67 -7.31 -20.83 -11.32
C VAL A 67 -8.34 -20.10 -10.43
N SER A 68 -9.07 -20.83 -9.57
CA SER A 68 -10.15 -20.27 -8.76
C SER A 68 -9.75 -19.10 -7.85
N PRO A 69 -8.57 -19.05 -7.18
CA PRO A 69 -8.18 -17.90 -6.37
C PRO A 69 -8.00 -16.62 -7.19
N MET A 70 -7.45 -16.74 -8.41
CA MET A 70 -7.32 -15.61 -9.33
C MET A 70 -8.69 -15.08 -9.76
N LEU A 71 -9.61 -15.97 -10.13
CA LEU A 71 -10.98 -15.59 -10.54
C LEU A 71 -11.77 -14.97 -9.39
N LEU A 72 -11.75 -15.60 -8.23
CA LEU A 72 -12.37 -15.08 -7.01
C LEU A 72 -11.80 -13.70 -6.68
N SER A 73 -10.47 -13.59 -6.71
CA SER A 73 -9.82 -12.31 -6.48
C SER A 73 -10.29 -11.25 -7.47
N THR A 74 -10.46 -11.58 -8.75
CA THR A 74 -10.89 -10.62 -9.79
C THR A 74 -12.24 -10.00 -9.47
N ILE A 75 -13.19 -10.80 -8.98
CA ILE A 75 -14.57 -10.38 -8.69
C ILE A 75 -14.66 -9.63 -7.35
N VAL A 76 -13.93 -10.09 -6.33
CA VAL A 76 -14.01 -9.50 -4.98
C VAL A 76 -13.26 -8.16 -4.96
N PRO A 77 -13.88 -7.05 -4.51
CA PRO A 77 -13.18 -5.78 -4.36
C PRO A 77 -12.15 -5.83 -3.21
N PRO A 78 -11.10 -4.99 -3.23
CA PRO A 78 -10.17 -4.89 -2.12
C PRO A 78 -10.88 -4.35 -0.87
N ILE A 79 -10.55 -4.91 0.30
CA ILE A 79 -11.20 -4.58 1.58
C ILE A 79 -10.15 -4.04 2.55
N ALA A 80 -10.48 -2.92 3.21
CA ALA A 80 -9.68 -2.38 4.30
C ALA A 80 -9.70 -3.32 5.51
N MET A 81 -8.54 -3.62 6.10
CA MET A 81 -8.42 -4.56 7.22
C MET A 81 -7.55 -3.98 8.34
N PRO A 82 -8.09 -3.07 9.18
CA PRO A 82 -7.34 -2.43 10.27
C PRO A 82 -6.72 -3.44 11.26
N THR A 83 -7.43 -4.54 11.54
CA THR A 83 -6.92 -5.61 12.42
C THR A 83 -5.69 -6.29 11.82
N VAL A 84 -5.69 -6.55 10.51
CA VAL A 84 -4.54 -7.14 9.81
C VAL A 84 -3.37 -6.17 9.82
N LEU A 85 -3.61 -4.88 9.58
CA LEU A 85 -2.57 -3.84 9.71
C LEU A 85 -1.95 -3.81 11.11
N SER A 86 -2.76 -3.94 12.16
CA SER A 86 -2.25 -4.00 13.54
C SER A 86 -1.38 -5.22 13.81
N LEU A 87 -1.63 -6.36 13.15
CA LEU A 87 -0.79 -7.57 13.26
C LEU A 87 0.57 -7.41 12.57
N LEU A 88 0.70 -6.43 11.68
CA LEU A 88 1.94 -6.13 10.95
C LEU A 88 2.89 -5.19 11.72
N LYS A 89 2.52 -4.74 12.93
CA LYS A 89 3.39 -3.92 13.78
C LYS A 89 4.80 -4.48 13.99
N PRO A 90 5.03 -5.80 14.11
CA PRO A 90 6.39 -6.33 14.22
C PRO A 90 7.31 -5.98 13.05
N MET A 91 6.78 -5.63 11.86
CA MET A 91 7.60 -5.14 10.74
C MET A 91 8.49 -3.96 11.12
N THR A 92 8.10 -3.10 12.07
CA THR A 92 8.92 -1.95 12.47
C THR A 92 10.22 -2.36 13.15
N TYR A 93 10.24 -3.53 13.81
CA TYR A 93 11.44 -4.06 14.45
C TYR A 93 12.47 -4.54 13.43
N TYR A 94 12.08 -4.83 12.19
CA TYR A 94 13.04 -5.19 11.15
C TYR A 94 13.78 -3.97 10.59
N PHE A 95 13.12 -2.81 10.58
CA PHE A 95 13.69 -1.58 10.03
C PHE A 95 14.50 -0.77 11.05
N ASP A 96 14.54 -1.19 12.33
CA ASP A 96 15.35 -0.69 13.48
C ASP A 96 15.33 0.83 13.78
N SER A 97 14.90 1.70 12.86
CA SER A 97 15.03 3.15 12.92
C SER A 97 13.78 3.89 12.43
N PHE A 98 12.60 3.27 12.50
CA PHE A 98 11.37 3.93 12.08
C PHE A 98 10.91 4.95 13.12
N GLU A 99 10.83 6.22 12.72
CA GLU A 99 10.34 7.33 13.53
C GLU A 99 9.34 8.17 12.74
N MET A 100 8.26 8.62 13.39
CA MET A 100 7.32 9.60 12.84
C MET A 100 7.35 10.88 13.64
N ILE A 101 7.86 11.94 13.04
CA ILE A 101 7.94 13.28 13.63
C ILE A 101 6.77 14.12 13.10
N HIS A 102 6.04 14.76 14.02
CA HIS A 102 4.91 15.64 13.68
C HIS A 102 5.26 17.09 14.06
N GLU A 103 5.52 17.94 13.06
CA GLU A 103 5.89 19.35 13.30
C GLU A 103 4.69 20.25 13.67
N ARG A 104 3.45 19.83 13.38
CA ARG A 104 2.22 20.55 13.76
C ARG A 104 1.10 19.58 14.11
N GLU A 105 0.50 19.74 15.29
CA GLU A 105 -0.54 18.83 15.79
C GLU A 105 -1.98 19.27 15.47
N ASN A 106 -2.22 20.57 15.23
CA ASN A 106 -3.58 21.12 15.17
C ASN A 106 -4.48 20.44 14.11
N TRP A 107 -3.91 20.05 12.96
CA TRP A 107 -4.66 19.38 11.90
C TRP A 107 -5.08 17.95 12.28
N TYR A 108 -4.30 17.27 13.11
CA TYR A 108 -4.60 15.90 13.53
C TYR A 108 -5.76 15.88 14.53
N GLU A 109 -5.79 16.83 15.46
CA GLU A 109 -6.92 17.04 16.37
C GLU A 109 -8.21 17.34 15.58
N GLU A 110 -8.14 18.26 14.61
CA GLU A 110 -9.28 18.59 13.73
C GLU A 110 -9.75 17.40 12.89
N LEU A 111 -8.82 16.58 12.41
CA LEU A 111 -9.11 15.40 11.60
C LEU A 111 -9.75 14.27 12.43
N VAL A 112 -9.16 13.94 13.57
CA VAL A 112 -9.46 12.72 14.32
C VAL A 112 -10.50 12.97 15.40
N GLU A 113 -10.33 14.03 16.19
CA GLU A 113 -11.19 14.33 17.33
C GLU A 113 -12.45 15.06 16.88
N LYS A 114 -12.30 16.13 16.11
CA LYS A 114 -13.42 16.98 15.68
C LYS A 114 -14.10 16.47 14.41
N GLN A 115 -13.36 15.74 13.56
CA GLN A 115 -13.78 15.31 12.23
C GLN A 115 -14.38 16.44 11.38
N SER A 116 -13.92 17.67 11.62
CA SER A 116 -14.50 18.90 11.07
C SER A 116 -13.91 19.29 9.72
N ALA A 117 -12.74 18.75 9.38
CA ALA A 117 -11.98 19.10 8.19
C ALA A 117 -11.57 17.85 7.39
N ASN A 118 -11.34 18.08 6.10
CA ASN A 118 -10.78 17.10 5.18
C ASN A 118 -9.42 17.62 4.71
N TYR A 119 -8.44 16.73 4.59
CA TYR A 119 -7.11 17.09 4.13
C TYR A 119 -6.67 16.26 2.92
N MET A 120 -5.66 16.77 2.22
CA MET A 120 -4.88 16.00 1.27
C MET A 120 -3.48 15.80 1.85
N LEU A 121 -3.20 14.56 2.26
CA LEU A 121 -1.88 14.17 2.76
C LEU A 121 -0.96 13.91 1.56
N ALA A 122 -0.10 14.87 1.25
CA ALA A 122 0.78 14.86 0.09
C ALA A 122 2.10 14.19 0.43
N CYS A 123 2.18 12.88 0.22
CA CYS A 123 3.32 12.04 0.58
C CYS A 123 4.39 12.00 -0.52
N GLN A 124 5.66 12.14 -0.14
CA GLN A 124 6.84 12.11 -1.01
C GLN A 124 8.07 11.61 -0.23
N PRO A 125 9.09 11.02 -0.88
CA PRO A 125 9.06 10.45 -2.24
C PRO A 125 8.23 9.16 -2.29
N HIS A 126 7.72 8.77 -3.46
CA HIS A 126 6.93 7.53 -3.60
C HIS A 126 7.71 6.27 -3.24
N GLY A 127 8.95 6.11 -3.71
CA GLY A 127 9.75 4.87 -3.56
C GLY A 127 9.15 3.66 -4.30
N VAL A 128 10.00 2.73 -4.76
CA VAL A 128 9.57 1.54 -5.54
C VAL A 128 8.53 0.71 -4.78
N LEU A 129 8.84 0.38 -3.53
CA LEU A 129 7.89 -0.06 -2.51
C LEU A 129 8.00 0.95 -1.36
N SER A 130 6.95 1.73 -1.14
CA SER A 130 6.95 2.80 -0.12
C SER A 130 6.95 2.22 1.30
N TYR A 131 8.05 1.62 1.73
CA TYR A 131 8.13 0.95 3.02
C TYR A 131 7.95 1.90 4.19
N VAL A 132 8.46 3.13 4.08
CA VAL A 132 8.21 4.16 5.09
C VAL A 132 6.72 4.47 5.16
N GLY A 133 6.05 4.64 4.01
CA GLY A 133 4.61 4.86 3.96
C GLY A 133 3.78 3.67 4.48
N ILE A 134 4.21 2.45 4.20
CA ILE A 134 3.60 1.22 4.73
C ILE A 134 3.74 1.17 6.25
N MET A 135 4.95 1.42 6.77
CA MET A 135 5.20 1.45 8.22
C MET A 135 4.36 2.53 8.89
N SER A 136 4.29 3.73 8.32
CA SER A 136 3.44 4.82 8.81
C SER A 136 1.97 4.40 8.90
N ALA A 137 1.45 3.66 7.91
CA ALA A 137 0.09 3.15 7.95
C ALA A 137 -0.11 2.00 8.97
N VAL A 138 0.92 1.18 9.20
CA VAL A 138 0.92 0.08 10.17
C VAL A 138 0.96 0.60 11.60
N VAL A 139 1.73 1.64 11.89
CA VAL A 139 1.81 2.22 13.25
C VAL A 139 0.81 3.34 13.50
N ALA A 140 0.06 3.73 12.46
CA ALA A 140 -0.94 4.79 12.56
C ALA A 140 -1.90 4.53 13.75
N PRO A 141 -2.34 5.58 14.46
CA PRO A 141 -3.26 5.40 15.57
C PRO A 141 -4.56 4.72 15.13
N PRO A 142 -5.23 3.94 16.01
CA PRO A 142 -6.42 3.16 15.65
C PRO A 142 -7.57 3.98 15.03
N ALA A 143 -7.60 5.29 15.28
CA ALA A 143 -8.58 6.20 14.69
C ALA A 143 -8.45 6.33 13.17
N VAL A 144 -7.24 6.21 12.63
CA VAL A 144 -6.93 6.41 11.20
C VAL A 144 -6.38 5.15 10.51
N GLN A 145 -5.88 4.18 11.26
CA GLN A 145 -5.26 2.95 10.76
C GLN A 145 -6.21 2.16 9.83
N GLY A 146 -5.81 1.99 8.57
CA GLY A 146 -6.61 1.32 7.54
C GLY A 146 -7.92 2.02 7.17
N LYS A 147 -8.14 3.25 7.68
CA LYS A 147 -9.37 4.02 7.48
C LYS A 147 -9.17 5.21 6.56
N LEU A 148 -7.94 5.70 6.41
CA LEU A 148 -7.61 6.78 5.47
C LEU A 148 -7.67 6.27 4.02
N PRO A 149 -8.54 6.84 3.16
CA PRO A 149 -8.51 6.59 1.72
C PRO A 149 -7.12 6.85 1.11
N THR A 150 -6.45 5.79 0.70
CA THR A 150 -5.11 5.85 0.11
C THR A 150 -5.17 5.73 -1.41
N ALA A 151 -4.77 6.79 -2.10
CA ALA A 151 -4.85 6.90 -3.54
C ALA A 151 -3.76 6.07 -4.23
N VAL A 152 -4.16 5.13 -5.08
CA VAL A 152 -3.27 4.28 -5.87
C VAL A 152 -3.62 4.31 -7.35
N ALA A 153 -2.69 3.88 -8.20
CA ALA A 153 -2.97 3.67 -9.62
C ALA A 153 -4.08 2.63 -9.80
N ASP A 154 -4.99 2.86 -10.76
CA ASP A 154 -6.11 1.94 -11.03
C ASP A 154 -5.64 0.52 -11.35
N ALA A 155 -4.46 0.37 -11.96
CA ALA A 155 -3.83 -0.93 -12.19
C ALA A 155 -3.72 -1.77 -10.90
N VAL A 156 -3.39 -1.14 -9.75
CA VAL A 156 -3.32 -1.84 -8.45
C VAL A 156 -4.68 -2.36 -8.03
N LEU A 157 -5.76 -1.58 -8.25
CA LEU A 157 -7.13 -1.96 -7.88
C LEU A 157 -7.70 -3.09 -8.77
N HIS A 158 -7.12 -3.27 -9.96
CA HIS A 158 -7.57 -4.28 -10.92
C HIS A 158 -6.67 -5.51 -11.02
N THR A 159 -5.47 -5.48 -10.41
CA THR A 159 -4.56 -6.62 -10.42
C THR A 159 -5.01 -7.66 -9.37
N PRO A 160 -5.38 -8.89 -9.78
CA PRO A 160 -5.75 -9.94 -8.83
C PRO A 160 -4.64 -10.22 -7.82
N ILE A 161 -5.02 -10.63 -6.61
CA ILE A 161 -4.18 -10.89 -5.43
C ILE A 161 -3.53 -9.61 -4.89
N LEU A 162 -2.78 -8.88 -5.71
CA LEU A 162 -2.10 -7.64 -5.33
C LEU A 162 -3.08 -6.62 -4.75
N LYS A 163 -4.26 -6.45 -5.37
CA LYS A 163 -5.27 -5.53 -4.87
C LYS A 163 -5.73 -5.85 -3.45
N HIS A 164 -5.75 -7.12 -3.05
CA HIS A 164 -6.21 -7.53 -1.72
C HIS A 164 -5.14 -7.31 -0.66
N VAL A 165 -3.88 -7.58 -1.00
CA VAL A 165 -2.74 -7.31 -0.12
C VAL A 165 -2.57 -5.81 0.10
N MET A 166 -2.71 -5.01 -0.95
CA MET A 166 -2.72 -3.55 -0.83
C MET A 166 -4.04 -3.02 -0.25
N GLY A 167 -5.13 -3.78 -0.41
CA GLY A 167 -6.48 -3.39 0.00
C GLY A 167 -6.60 -3.09 1.50
N ILE A 168 -5.78 -3.77 2.31
CA ILE A 168 -5.77 -3.63 3.76
C ILE A 168 -5.54 -2.18 4.22
N PHE A 169 -4.87 -1.36 3.40
CA PHE A 169 -4.56 0.05 3.65
C PHE A 169 -5.70 1.02 3.32
N GLY A 170 -6.87 0.54 2.86
CA GLY A 170 -8.01 1.40 2.54
C GLY A 170 -7.83 2.15 1.22
N LEU A 171 -7.70 1.41 0.12
CA LEU A 171 -7.35 1.99 -1.18
C LEU A 171 -8.51 2.69 -1.90
N ILE A 172 -8.18 3.74 -2.64
CA ILE A 172 -9.05 4.37 -3.64
C ILE A 172 -8.28 4.64 -4.93
N SER A 173 -9.00 4.89 -6.02
CA SER A 173 -8.41 5.33 -7.28
C SER A 173 -7.76 6.71 -7.13
N ALA A 174 -6.56 6.89 -7.67
CA ALA A 174 -5.87 8.18 -7.78
C ALA A 174 -6.43 9.09 -8.89
N SER A 175 -7.50 8.66 -9.59
CA SER A 175 -8.16 9.50 -10.59
C SER A 175 -8.76 10.76 -9.96
N LYS A 176 -8.70 11.88 -10.69
CA LYS A 176 -9.28 13.16 -10.24
C LYS A 176 -10.74 13.01 -9.77
N LYS A 177 -11.54 12.23 -10.50
CA LYS A 177 -12.96 12.00 -10.18
C LYS A 177 -13.12 11.28 -8.83
N SER A 178 -12.30 10.26 -8.58
CA SER A 178 -12.29 9.52 -7.30
C SER A 178 -11.90 10.45 -6.15
N LEU A 179 -10.80 11.18 -6.29
CA LEU A 179 -10.32 12.10 -5.26
C LEU A 179 -11.34 13.20 -4.92
N ILE A 180 -11.92 13.87 -5.94
CA ILE A 180 -12.99 14.87 -5.71
C ILE A 180 -14.17 14.23 -5.00
N LYS A 181 -14.62 13.06 -5.47
CA LYS A 181 -15.78 12.37 -4.88
C LYS A 181 -15.54 12.06 -3.40
N THR A 182 -14.37 11.53 -3.05
CA THR A 182 -14.00 11.21 -1.66
C THR A 182 -14.00 12.46 -0.78
N MET A 183 -13.29 13.51 -1.21
CA MET A 183 -13.14 14.74 -0.41
C MET A 183 -14.42 15.58 -0.31
N THR A 184 -15.38 15.41 -1.22
CA THR A 184 -16.65 16.17 -1.21
C THR A 184 -17.81 15.42 -0.57
N LYS A 185 -17.85 14.08 -0.68
CA LYS A 185 -18.96 13.27 -0.13
C LYS A 185 -18.74 12.78 1.29
N ASN A 186 -17.48 12.71 1.73
CA ASN A 186 -17.13 12.23 3.07
C ASN A 186 -16.56 13.38 3.91
N LYS A 187 -16.49 13.16 5.23
CA LYS A 187 -15.91 14.09 6.21
C LYS A 187 -14.89 13.41 7.12
N GLY A 188 -13.98 14.19 7.70
CA GLY A 188 -12.95 13.70 8.62
C GLY A 188 -12.03 12.68 7.95
N VAL A 189 -11.75 11.59 8.67
CA VAL A 189 -10.84 10.50 8.22
C VAL A 189 -11.23 9.93 6.86
N GLN A 190 -12.52 9.69 6.61
CA GLN A 190 -13.01 9.13 5.34
C GLN A 190 -13.05 10.15 4.18
N GLY A 191 -12.97 11.45 4.50
CA GLY A 191 -12.86 12.54 3.52
C GLY A 191 -11.43 12.98 3.24
N THR A 192 -10.48 12.51 4.04
CA THR A 192 -9.06 12.83 3.92
C THR A 192 -8.34 11.82 3.03
N VAL A 193 -7.59 12.29 2.04
CA VAL A 193 -6.95 11.39 1.07
C VAL A 193 -5.43 11.38 1.25
N VAL A 194 -4.83 10.19 1.22
CA VAL A 194 -3.38 10.02 1.11
C VAL A 194 -3.01 9.96 -0.37
N LEU A 195 -2.12 10.84 -0.81
CA LEU A 195 -1.72 10.96 -2.21
C LEU A 195 -0.19 11.06 -2.34
N TYR A 196 0.39 10.11 -3.07
CA TYR A 196 1.79 10.17 -3.49
C TYR A 196 1.94 11.05 -4.73
N VAL A 197 2.29 12.32 -4.54
CA VAL A 197 2.11 13.35 -5.59
C VAL A 197 3.09 13.26 -6.76
N GLY A 198 4.29 12.69 -6.56
CA GLY A 198 5.24 12.46 -7.64
C GLY A 198 4.84 11.29 -8.56
N GLY A 199 4.08 10.34 -8.01
CA GLY A 199 3.59 9.15 -8.70
C GLY A 199 4.70 8.29 -9.29
N LEU A 200 4.41 7.63 -10.42
CA LEU A 200 5.35 6.77 -11.15
C LEU A 200 6.70 7.43 -11.49
N ALA A 201 6.74 8.76 -11.65
CA ALA A 201 7.98 9.46 -12.00
C ALA A 201 9.04 9.36 -10.89
N GLU A 202 8.64 9.40 -9.62
CA GLU A 202 9.57 9.25 -8.50
C GLU A 202 10.11 7.81 -8.36
N LEU A 203 9.41 6.81 -8.90
CA LEU A 203 9.93 5.45 -8.97
C LEU A 203 11.18 5.37 -9.85
N PHE A 204 11.15 6.04 -11.00
CA PHE A 204 12.27 6.05 -11.95
C PHE A 204 13.39 7.02 -11.56
N LEU A 205 13.17 7.85 -10.54
CA LEU A 205 14.17 8.77 -10.00
C LEU A 205 14.80 8.27 -8.70
N SER A 206 14.39 7.09 -8.22
CA SER A 206 14.97 6.49 -7.02
C SER A 206 16.46 6.23 -7.25
N ASP A 207 17.29 6.74 -6.35
CA ASP A 207 18.75 6.67 -6.37
C ASP A 207 19.21 6.29 -4.95
N GLU A 208 20.28 5.50 -4.86
CA GLU A 208 20.83 5.04 -3.57
C GLU A 208 21.53 6.17 -2.81
N ASN A 209 22.00 7.21 -3.51
CA ASN A 209 22.80 8.27 -2.93
C ASN A 209 22.00 9.54 -2.64
N GLU A 210 20.88 9.77 -3.35
CA GLU A 210 20.07 10.97 -3.17
C GLU A 210 18.57 10.76 -3.37
N GLU A 211 17.76 11.39 -2.51
CA GLU A 211 16.29 11.38 -2.63
C GLU A 211 15.83 12.46 -3.60
N ARG A 212 15.30 12.05 -4.77
CA ARG A 212 14.82 12.97 -5.81
C ARG A 212 13.30 13.06 -5.81
N LEU A 213 12.77 14.29 -5.70
CA LEU A 213 11.33 14.57 -5.79
C LEU A 213 10.92 15.07 -7.17
N TYR A 214 9.82 14.55 -7.71
CA TYR A 214 9.24 15.03 -8.96
C TYR A 214 8.12 16.05 -8.72
N LEU A 215 8.42 17.15 -8.03
CA LEU A 215 7.40 18.10 -7.56
C LEU A 215 7.19 19.31 -8.48
N LYS A 216 8.26 19.82 -9.12
CA LYS A 216 8.23 21.06 -9.92
C LYS A 216 7.14 21.05 -10.99
N ASN A 217 6.95 19.90 -11.64
CA ASN A 217 5.99 19.70 -12.72
C ASN A 217 4.65 19.10 -12.28
N ARG A 218 4.46 18.81 -10.98
CA ARG A 218 3.24 18.19 -10.42
C ARG A 218 2.37 19.22 -9.72
N LYS A 219 1.71 20.10 -10.47
CA LYS A 219 0.78 21.11 -9.90
C LYS A 219 -0.68 20.66 -9.78
N GLY A 220 -0.98 19.43 -10.21
CA GLY A 220 -2.35 18.90 -10.25
C GLY A 220 -3.00 18.80 -8.86
N PHE A 221 -2.25 18.35 -7.85
CA PHE A 221 -2.76 18.21 -6.48
C PHE A 221 -3.05 19.57 -5.82
N ILE A 222 -2.24 20.60 -6.09
CA ILE A 222 -2.51 21.99 -5.69
C ILE A 222 -3.81 22.49 -6.33
N LYS A 223 -3.96 22.34 -7.66
CA LYS A 223 -5.18 22.72 -8.37
C LYS A 223 -6.40 21.99 -7.80
N LEU A 224 -6.24 20.73 -7.45
CA LEU A 224 -7.30 19.91 -6.88
C LEU A 224 -7.70 20.40 -5.48
N SER A 225 -6.73 20.68 -4.60
CA SER A 225 -6.95 21.26 -3.28
C SER A 225 -7.71 22.58 -3.36
N LEU A 226 -7.32 23.49 -4.27
CA LEU A 226 -8.02 24.75 -4.51
C LEU A 226 -9.46 24.54 -5.00
N GLN A 227 -9.71 23.50 -5.81
CA GLN A 227 -11.05 23.17 -6.31
C GLN A 227 -11.96 22.59 -5.24
N THR A 228 -11.41 21.81 -4.30
CA THR A 228 -12.20 21.13 -3.26
C THR A 228 -12.19 21.87 -1.93
N GLY A 229 -11.38 22.92 -1.79
CA GLY A 229 -11.23 23.69 -0.54
C GLY A 229 -10.61 22.89 0.60
N VAL A 230 -9.83 21.84 0.29
CA VAL A 230 -9.15 21.04 1.32
C VAL A 230 -7.72 21.53 1.50
N ASP A 231 -7.25 21.56 2.73
CA ASP A 231 -5.87 21.90 3.03
C ASP A 231 -4.92 20.74 2.70
N ILE A 232 -3.69 21.10 2.34
CA ILE A 232 -2.64 20.13 2.03
C ILE A 232 -1.74 19.99 3.24
N VAL A 233 -1.55 18.76 3.69
CA VAL A 233 -0.55 18.41 4.69
C VAL A 233 0.64 17.79 3.96
N PRO A 234 1.78 18.48 3.86
CA PRO A 234 2.98 17.89 3.27
C PRO A 234 3.53 16.80 4.18
N ILE A 235 3.85 15.64 3.61
CA ILE A 235 4.49 14.53 4.32
C ILE A 235 5.73 14.13 3.54
N TYR A 236 6.88 14.20 4.21
CA TYR A 236 8.16 13.74 3.67
C TYR A 236 8.58 12.45 4.36
N MET A 237 9.07 11.48 3.59
CA MET A 237 9.45 10.15 4.07
C MET A 237 10.93 9.92 3.80
N PHE A 238 11.77 10.24 4.77
CA PHE A 238 13.22 10.06 4.67
C PHE A 238 13.60 8.58 4.58
N GLY A 239 14.58 8.27 3.74
CA GLY A 239 15.08 6.91 3.52
C GLY A 239 14.14 6.03 2.70
N ASN A 240 13.03 6.56 2.19
CA ASN A 240 12.03 5.74 1.50
C ASN A 240 12.51 5.23 0.13
N THR A 241 13.45 5.91 -0.52
CA THR A 241 14.06 5.41 -1.77
C THR A 241 15.23 4.46 -1.54
N THR A 242 15.84 4.48 -0.35
CA THR A 242 17.03 3.67 -0.01
C THR A 242 16.70 2.47 0.89
N VAL A 243 15.52 2.39 1.49
CA VAL A 243 15.13 1.29 2.40
C VAL A 243 15.20 -0.11 1.78
N LEU A 244 15.20 -0.21 0.44
CA LEU A 244 15.36 -1.46 -0.30
C LEU A 244 16.79 -1.75 -0.74
N SER A 245 17.75 -0.83 -0.55
CA SER A 245 19.15 -1.09 -0.88
C SER A 245 19.72 -2.07 0.15
N VAL A 246 19.92 -3.32 -0.26
CA VAL A 246 20.50 -4.39 0.58
C VAL A 246 22.04 -4.42 0.43
N MET A 247 22.67 -3.31 0.06
CA MET A 247 24.12 -3.22 -0.17
C MET A 247 24.68 -1.91 0.36
#